data_AF-A0A9D7NYR1-F1
#
_entry.id   AF-A0A9D7NYR1-F1
#
_cell.length_a   1.000
_cell.length_b   1.000
_cell.length_c   1.000
_cell.angle_alpha   90.00
_cell.angle_beta   90.00
_cell.angle_gamma   90.00
#
_symmetry.space_group_name_H-M   'P 1'
#
loop_
_entity.id
_entity.type
_entity.pdbx_description
1 polymer ?
#
loop_
_entity_poly.entity_id
_entity_poly.type
_entity_poly.pdbx_seq_one_letter_code
_entity_poly.pdbx_strand_id
1 'polypeptide(L)'
;MKPIGACVLFSSILVGMASCKPDKPVGPIGPPTPVDGRQQFVGVYDVYDTLGNWQYEMKILVYQDVSPFDSLLIQGWGDAFDVYVQRNQGNTSNYLNFVGDFGIQDHMGHRWALYSDYDPAFQYNSLVNDTLRLSYLKDNIAFYVDDGVPYFRQSYREYAVKREPE
;
A
#
# COMPACT_ATOMS: atom_id res chain seq x y z
N MET A 1 60.11 44.53 29.25
CA MET A 1 59.35 43.30 29.58
C MET A 1 59.89 42.17 28.71
N LYS A 2 60.43 41.09 29.30
CA LYS A 2 60.57 39.73 28.71
C LYS A 2 59.17 39.05 28.72
N PRO A 3 58.85 37.93 28.01
CA PRO A 3 59.73 36.81 27.60
C PRO A 3 59.51 36.28 26.14
N ILE A 4 60.49 35.61 25.47
CA ILE A 4 60.90 34.18 25.41
C ILE A 4 60.01 33.25 24.54
N GLY A 5 60.65 32.59 23.56
CA GLY A 5 60.38 31.21 23.12
C GLY A 5 59.34 31.03 21.99
N ALA A 6 59.44 30.07 21.07
CA ALA A 6 60.38 28.99 20.84
C ALA A 6 60.19 28.45 19.41
N CYS A 7 61.26 27.95 18.78
CA CYS A 7 61.20 27.03 17.64
C CYS A 7 60.51 25.72 18.04
N VAL A 8 59.55 25.21 17.24
CA VAL A 8 59.39 23.76 17.00
C VAL A 8 58.84 23.54 15.58
N LEU A 9 59.67 22.94 14.73
CA LEU A 9 59.31 22.18 13.52
C LEU A 9 58.67 20.85 13.93
N PHE A 10 57.53 20.46 13.36
CA PHE A 10 57.08 19.06 13.21
C PHE A 10 55.90 19.06 12.21
N SER A 11 56.13 18.83 10.91
CA SER A 11 56.22 17.51 10.26
C SER A 11 54.99 16.62 10.45
N SER A 12 54.31 16.38 9.33
CA SER A 12 53.62 15.13 8.96
C SER A 12 52.44 14.62 9.80
N ILE A 13 51.21 14.84 9.32
CA ILE A 13 50.12 13.84 9.40
C ILE A 13 49.44 13.74 8.03
N LEU A 14 49.95 12.83 7.21
CA LEU A 14 49.37 12.42 5.93
C LEU A 14 49.38 10.89 5.94
N VAL A 15 48.48 10.28 6.72
CA VAL A 15 48.28 8.82 6.72
C VAL A 15 46.81 8.50 7.01
N GLY A 16 46.16 7.88 6.02
CA GLY A 16 45.39 6.66 6.27
C GLY A 16 43.87 6.80 6.38
N MET A 17 43.18 6.83 5.23
CA MET A 17 41.94 6.08 5.04
C MET A 17 41.83 5.55 3.60
N ALA A 18 42.84 4.79 3.17
CA ALA A 18 42.68 3.83 2.08
C ALA A 18 42.37 2.45 2.69
N SER A 19 41.18 2.30 3.28
CA SER A 19 40.62 0.99 3.60
C SER A 19 39.67 0.58 2.47
N CYS A 20 40.18 0.45 1.26
CA CYS A 20 39.52 -0.35 0.24
C CYS A 20 39.63 -1.80 0.68
N LYS A 21 38.58 -2.31 1.33
CA LYS A 21 38.40 -3.76 1.40
C LYS A 21 38.35 -4.25 -0.05
N PRO A 22 39.07 -5.32 -0.42
CA PRO A 22 38.90 -5.90 -1.74
C PRO A 22 37.42 -6.27 -1.88
N ASP A 23 36.78 -5.74 -2.92
CA ASP A 23 35.44 -6.15 -3.30
C ASP A 23 35.46 -7.67 -3.42
N LYS A 24 34.72 -8.34 -2.53
CA LYS A 24 34.44 -9.76 -2.73
C LYS A 24 33.74 -9.83 -4.09
N PRO A 25 34.22 -10.67 -5.03
CA PRO A 25 33.47 -10.91 -6.25
C PRO A 25 32.08 -11.34 -5.83
N VAL A 26 31.08 -10.50 -6.13
CA VAL A 26 29.69 -10.90 -6.02
C VAL A 26 29.57 -12.04 -7.02
N GLY A 27 29.50 -13.27 -6.50
CA GLY A 27 29.24 -14.45 -7.32
C GLY A 27 27.96 -14.24 -8.13
N PRO A 28 27.74 -15.03 -9.20
CA PRO A 28 26.54 -14.89 -10.02
C PRO A 28 25.32 -14.84 -9.11
N ILE A 29 24.63 -13.69 -9.14
CA ILE A 29 23.39 -13.48 -8.41
C ILE A 29 22.47 -14.59 -8.92
N GLY A 30 22.12 -15.53 -8.04
CA GLY A 30 21.16 -16.58 -8.37
C GLY A 30 19.90 -15.96 -8.96
N PRO A 31 19.07 -16.73 -9.68
CA PRO A 31 17.81 -16.20 -10.19
C PRO A 31 17.07 -15.52 -9.03
N PRO A 32 16.57 -14.27 -9.21
CA PRO A 32 15.91 -13.55 -8.14
C PRO A 32 14.80 -14.44 -7.58
N THR A 33 14.84 -14.70 -6.28
CA THR A 33 13.77 -15.45 -5.62
C THR A 33 12.45 -14.74 -5.91
N PRO A 34 11.43 -15.42 -6.45
CA PRO A 34 10.16 -14.80 -6.74
C PRO A 34 9.60 -14.17 -5.46
N VAL A 35 9.52 -12.85 -5.42
CA VAL A 35 8.84 -12.13 -4.34
C VAL A 35 7.36 -12.21 -4.64
N ASP A 36 6.57 -12.70 -3.68
CA ASP A 36 5.12 -12.66 -3.77
C ASP A 36 4.68 -11.18 -3.81
N GLY A 37 4.28 -10.72 -4.99
CA GLY A 37 3.90 -9.34 -5.24
C GLY A 37 2.62 -8.92 -4.50
N ARG A 38 1.90 -9.84 -3.85
CA ARG A 38 0.81 -9.50 -2.92
C ARG A 38 1.34 -8.91 -1.61
N GLN A 39 2.53 -9.32 -1.17
CA GLN A 39 3.08 -8.95 0.14
C GLN A 39 3.27 -7.43 0.30
N GLN A 40 3.50 -6.72 -0.81
CA GLN A 40 3.61 -5.26 -0.77
C GLN A 40 2.33 -4.57 -0.26
N PHE A 41 1.15 -5.19 -0.38
CA PHE A 41 -0.12 -4.64 0.09
C PHE A 41 -0.52 -5.11 1.48
N VAL A 42 0.11 -6.16 2.01
CA VAL A 42 -0.28 -6.72 3.32
C VAL A 42 0.03 -5.70 4.41
N GLY A 43 -0.92 -5.51 5.33
CA GLY A 43 -0.77 -4.58 6.45
C GLY A 43 -2.09 -4.08 7.00
N VAL A 44 -1.99 -3.30 8.08
CA VAL A 44 -3.09 -2.50 8.63
C VAL A 44 -2.91 -1.06 8.15
N TYR A 45 -4.01 -0.42 7.77
CA TYR A 45 -4.04 0.89 7.17
C TYR A 45 -4.99 1.81 7.94
N ASP A 46 -4.56 3.04 8.19
CA ASP A 46 -5.43 4.14 8.58
C ASP A 46 -5.93 4.85 7.32
N VAL A 47 -7.24 4.96 7.16
CA VAL A 47 -7.86 5.58 5.98
C VAL A 47 -8.30 7.00 6.30
N TYR A 48 -7.92 7.93 5.42
CA TYR A 48 -8.20 9.36 5.52
C TYR A 48 -8.94 9.85 4.28
N ASP A 49 -9.79 10.87 4.45
CA ASP A 49 -10.33 11.61 3.33
C ASP A 49 -9.26 12.49 2.66
N THR A 50 -9.62 13.17 1.57
CA THR A 50 -8.71 14.08 0.86
C THR A 50 -8.30 15.33 1.65
N LEU A 51 -8.96 15.60 2.79
CA LEU A 51 -8.65 16.71 3.70
C LEU A 51 -7.75 16.28 4.86
N GLY A 52 -7.46 14.97 4.99
CA GLY A 52 -6.66 14.40 6.07
C GLY A 52 -7.45 14.04 7.32
N ASN A 53 -8.78 14.00 7.27
CA ASN A 53 -9.59 13.53 8.39
C ASN A 53 -9.60 12.00 8.38
N TRP A 54 -9.28 11.40 9.53
CA TRP A 54 -9.37 9.95 9.73
C TRP A 54 -10.82 9.47 9.56
N GLN A 55 -11.00 8.36 8.86
CA GLN A 55 -12.30 7.75 8.55
C GLN A 55 -12.47 6.39 9.23
N TYR A 56 -11.58 5.44 8.94
CA TYR A 56 -11.69 4.06 9.42
C TYR A 56 -10.36 3.30 9.33
N GLU A 57 -10.31 2.13 9.94
CA GLU A 57 -9.20 1.17 9.81
C GLU A 57 -9.51 0.15 8.71
N MET A 58 -8.53 -0.14 7.85
CA MET A 58 -8.63 -1.15 6.81
C MET A 58 -7.47 -2.15 6.93
N LYS A 59 -7.72 -3.44 6.70
CA LYS A 59 -6.68 -4.47 6.78
C LYS A 59 -6.59 -5.29 5.52
N ILE A 60 -5.39 -5.47 5.00
CA ILE A 60 -5.15 -6.28 3.79
C ILE A 60 -4.36 -7.53 4.18
N LEU A 61 -4.87 -8.69 3.76
CA LEU A 61 -4.32 -10.01 4.03
C LEU A 61 -4.12 -10.78 2.73
N VAL A 62 -3.14 -11.69 2.72
CA VAL A 62 -3.07 -12.71 1.67
C VAL A 62 -4.18 -13.73 1.92
N TYR A 63 -4.96 -14.03 0.88
CA TYR A 63 -6.02 -15.02 0.92
C TYR A 63 -5.69 -16.17 -0.04
N GLN A 64 -5.61 -17.39 0.48
CA GLN A 64 -5.17 -18.61 -0.23
C GLN A 64 -6.17 -19.77 -0.07
N ASP A 65 -7.46 -19.48 0.02
CA ASP A 65 -8.45 -20.49 0.40
C ASP A 65 -8.93 -21.34 -0.80
N VAL A 66 -8.78 -20.85 -2.04
CA VAL A 66 -9.29 -21.55 -3.23
C VAL A 66 -8.36 -21.44 -4.44
N SER A 67 -7.65 -22.53 -4.75
CA SER A 67 -7.00 -22.71 -6.06
C SER A 67 -8.07 -22.66 -7.17
N PRO A 68 -7.87 -21.92 -8.28
CA PRO A 68 -6.58 -21.53 -8.86
C PRO A 68 -6.15 -20.08 -8.62
N PHE A 69 -6.87 -19.29 -7.83
CA PHE A 69 -6.68 -17.84 -7.80
C PHE A 69 -6.03 -17.35 -6.51
N ASP A 70 -4.78 -16.91 -6.63
CA ASP A 70 -4.15 -16.06 -5.64
C ASP A 70 -4.96 -14.77 -5.46
N SER A 71 -5.31 -14.45 -4.22
CA SER A 71 -6.12 -13.27 -3.92
C SER A 71 -5.61 -12.51 -2.69
N LEU A 72 -6.05 -11.26 -2.58
CA LEU A 72 -5.98 -10.47 -1.36
C LEU A 72 -7.39 -10.39 -0.76
N LEU A 73 -7.49 -10.49 0.56
CA LEU A 73 -8.68 -10.11 1.30
C LEU A 73 -8.45 -8.72 1.88
N ILE A 74 -9.36 -7.80 1.60
CA ILE A 74 -9.37 -6.46 2.18
C ILE A 74 -10.55 -6.39 3.13
N GLN A 75 -10.26 -6.16 4.41
CA GLN A 75 -11.27 -6.05 5.45
C GLN A 75 -11.55 -4.60 5.79
N GLY A 76 -12.82 -4.26 6.00
CA GLY A 76 -13.25 -2.93 6.39
C GLY A 76 -13.14 -1.87 5.28
N TRP A 77 -13.22 -2.26 4.00
CA TRP A 77 -13.27 -1.31 2.90
C TRP A 77 -14.48 -0.39 3.04
N GLY A 78 -14.26 0.93 3.03
CA GLY A 78 -15.31 1.94 3.22
C GLY A 78 -16.08 1.78 4.54
N ASP A 79 -15.44 1.22 5.58
CA ASP A 79 -16.05 0.86 6.88
C ASP A 79 -17.26 -0.08 6.78
N ALA A 80 -17.43 -0.77 5.66
CA ALA A 80 -18.69 -1.46 5.36
C ALA A 80 -18.53 -2.83 4.70
N PHE A 81 -17.40 -3.09 4.04
CA PHE A 81 -17.25 -4.26 3.17
C PHE A 81 -15.97 -5.03 3.45
N ASP A 82 -16.06 -6.36 3.30
CA ASP A 82 -14.91 -7.22 3.09
C ASP A 82 -14.85 -7.58 1.60
N VAL A 83 -13.74 -7.26 0.93
CA VAL A 83 -13.58 -7.35 -0.53
C VAL A 83 -12.46 -8.33 -0.88
N TYR A 84 -12.71 -9.20 -1.87
CA TYR A 84 -11.71 -10.09 -2.42
C TYR A 84 -11.15 -9.53 -3.71
N VAL A 85 -9.84 -9.31 -3.75
CA VAL A 85 -9.15 -8.80 -4.93
C VAL A 85 -8.29 -9.90 -5.52
N GLN A 86 -8.67 -10.37 -6.71
CA GLN A 86 -7.86 -11.35 -7.44
C GLN A 86 -6.51 -10.73 -7.81
N ARG A 87 -5.43 -11.38 -7.37
CA ARG A 87 -4.07 -10.92 -7.64
C ARG A 87 -3.07 -12.07 -7.60
N ASN A 88 -2.55 -12.41 -8.79
CA ASN A 88 -1.53 -13.44 -8.96
C ASN A 88 -0.26 -13.14 -8.13
N GLN A 89 0.33 -14.16 -7.52
CA GLN A 89 1.58 -14.06 -6.73
C GLN A 89 2.71 -13.35 -7.50
N GLY A 90 2.85 -13.61 -8.81
CA GLY A 90 3.89 -12.99 -9.63
C GLY A 90 3.63 -11.53 -10.02
N ASN A 91 2.48 -10.95 -9.68
CA ASN A 91 2.14 -9.59 -10.05
C ASN A 91 2.76 -8.57 -9.08
N THR A 92 3.85 -7.94 -9.53
CA THR A 92 4.60 -6.91 -8.80
C THR A 92 4.13 -5.48 -9.09
N SER A 93 3.04 -5.28 -9.83
CA SER A 93 2.49 -3.92 -10.03
C SER A 93 2.07 -3.27 -8.71
N ASN A 94 2.01 -1.95 -8.67
CA ASN A 94 1.55 -1.24 -7.48
C ASN A 94 0.04 -0.95 -7.50
N TYR A 95 -0.72 -1.47 -8.48
CA TYR A 95 -2.17 -1.22 -8.59
C TYR A 95 -3.00 -2.26 -7.85
N LEU A 96 -3.87 -1.85 -6.94
CA LEU A 96 -4.84 -2.69 -6.25
C LEU A 96 -6.23 -2.56 -6.90
N ASN A 97 -6.34 -3.04 -8.13
CA ASN A 97 -7.60 -2.97 -8.88
C ASN A 97 -8.47 -4.17 -8.60
N PHE A 98 -9.76 -3.91 -8.37
CA PHE A 98 -10.81 -4.91 -8.42
C PHE A 98 -11.74 -4.59 -9.59
N VAL A 99 -12.15 -5.65 -10.30
CA VAL A 99 -13.22 -5.57 -11.30
C VAL A 99 -14.51 -5.50 -10.50
N GLY A 100 -15.29 -4.43 -10.68
CA GLY A 100 -16.35 -4.07 -9.74
C GLY A 100 -17.22 -5.23 -9.26
N ASP A 101 -17.55 -5.20 -7.97
CA ASP A 101 -18.39 -6.19 -7.31
C ASP A 101 -19.85 -5.75 -7.34
N PHE A 102 -20.72 -6.59 -7.87
CA PHE A 102 -22.15 -6.29 -8.03
C PHE A 102 -23.00 -7.15 -7.11
N GLY A 103 -23.74 -6.52 -6.21
CA GLY A 103 -24.52 -7.21 -5.19
C GLY A 103 -23.70 -7.60 -3.96
N ILE A 104 -22.54 -6.97 -3.74
CA ILE A 104 -21.77 -7.13 -2.50
C ILE A 104 -22.60 -6.61 -1.32
N GLN A 105 -22.60 -7.34 -0.21
CA GLN A 105 -23.34 -6.96 0.98
C GLN A 105 -22.44 -6.18 1.93
N ASP A 106 -22.96 -5.09 2.49
CA ASP A 106 -22.30 -4.45 3.63
C ASP A 106 -22.52 -5.25 4.92
N HIS A 107 -21.87 -4.83 6.01
CA HIS A 107 -22.04 -5.43 7.35
C HIS A 107 -23.49 -5.39 7.88
N MET A 108 -24.39 -4.60 7.28
CA MET A 108 -25.81 -4.53 7.60
C MET A 108 -26.69 -5.41 6.70
N GLY A 109 -26.11 -6.05 5.68
CA GLY A 109 -26.79 -6.91 4.72
C GLY A 109 -27.41 -6.19 3.52
N HIS A 110 -27.18 -4.89 3.35
CA HIS A 110 -27.65 -4.15 2.17
C HIS A 110 -26.73 -4.41 0.98
N ARG A 111 -27.29 -4.49 -0.22
CA ARG A 111 -26.56 -4.81 -1.44
C ARG A 111 -26.09 -3.55 -2.15
N TRP A 112 -24.87 -3.63 -2.67
CA TRP A 112 -24.18 -2.54 -3.31
C TRP A 112 -23.50 -3.00 -4.60
N ALA A 113 -23.30 -2.05 -5.49
CA ALA A 113 -22.40 -2.15 -6.62
C ALA A 113 -21.18 -1.28 -6.28
N LEU A 114 -20.00 -1.90 -6.23
CA LEU A 114 -18.73 -1.27 -5.93
C LEU A 114 -17.86 -1.31 -7.18
N TYR A 115 -17.35 -0.17 -7.64
CA TYR A 115 -16.50 -0.12 -8.83
C TYR A 115 -15.22 0.65 -8.55
N SER A 116 -14.09 0.21 -9.09
CA SER A 116 -12.91 1.07 -9.20
C SER A 116 -13.25 2.27 -10.09
N ASP A 117 -13.00 3.48 -9.62
CA ASP A 117 -13.29 4.71 -10.35
C ASP A 117 -11.98 5.30 -10.89
N TYR A 118 -11.94 5.63 -12.18
CA TYR A 118 -10.73 6.17 -12.78
C TYR A 118 -10.56 7.64 -12.38
N ASP A 119 -9.52 7.90 -11.60
CA ASP A 119 -9.11 9.25 -11.24
C ASP A 119 -7.61 9.44 -11.54
N PRO A 120 -7.22 10.43 -12.36
CA PRO A 120 -5.81 10.66 -12.72
C PRO A 120 -4.87 10.93 -11.52
N ALA A 121 -5.37 11.49 -10.42
CA ALA A 121 -4.57 11.78 -9.23
C ALA A 121 -4.37 10.53 -8.34
N PHE A 122 -5.34 9.62 -8.34
CA PHE A 122 -5.32 8.39 -7.54
C PHE A 122 -4.81 7.17 -8.32
N GLN A 123 -4.76 7.26 -9.65
CA GLN A 123 -4.16 6.28 -10.56
C GLN A 123 -4.60 4.83 -10.29
N TYR A 124 -5.91 4.54 -10.38
CA TYR A 124 -6.44 3.17 -10.27
C TYR A 124 -5.98 2.43 -8.99
N ASN A 125 -6.35 2.92 -7.81
CA ASN A 125 -6.06 2.26 -6.54
C ASN A 125 -4.56 1.93 -6.37
N SER A 126 -3.69 2.92 -6.58
CA SER A 126 -2.23 2.70 -6.60
C SER A 126 -1.57 2.83 -5.23
N LEU A 127 -0.63 1.93 -4.94
CA LEU A 127 0.28 2.01 -3.82
C LEU A 127 1.50 2.85 -4.22
N VAL A 128 1.78 3.90 -3.47
CA VAL A 128 2.97 4.74 -3.62
C VAL A 128 3.63 4.84 -2.26
N ASN A 129 4.79 4.20 -2.11
CA ASN A 129 5.41 3.92 -0.82
C ASN A 129 4.40 3.18 0.08
N ASP A 130 4.13 3.68 1.28
CA ASP A 130 3.18 3.09 2.23
C ASP A 130 1.77 3.69 2.14
N THR A 131 1.48 4.48 1.11
CA THR A 131 0.16 5.10 0.90
C THR A 131 -0.54 4.48 -0.29
N LEU A 132 -1.66 3.82 -0.03
CA LEU A 132 -2.59 3.34 -1.04
C LEU A 132 -3.62 4.44 -1.33
N ARG A 133 -3.69 4.86 -2.59
CA ARG A 133 -4.59 5.91 -3.06
C ARG A 133 -5.86 5.28 -3.61
N LEU A 134 -6.95 5.35 -2.87
CA LEU A 134 -8.23 4.71 -3.22
C LEU A 134 -9.15 5.65 -4.01
N SER A 135 -9.72 5.14 -5.10
CA SER A 135 -10.73 5.80 -5.92
C SER A 135 -11.77 4.78 -6.36
N TYR A 136 -12.99 4.91 -5.85
CA TYR A 136 -14.07 3.94 -6.11
C TYR A 136 -15.45 4.59 -6.07
N LEU A 137 -16.41 3.94 -6.72
CA LEU A 137 -17.82 4.31 -6.75
C LEU A 137 -18.61 3.28 -5.94
N LYS A 138 -19.43 3.77 -5.00
CA LYS A 138 -20.45 2.99 -4.29
C LYS A 138 -21.82 3.40 -4.80
N ASP A 139 -22.61 2.43 -5.23
CA ASP A 139 -23.94 2.65 -5.82
C ASP A 139 -24.91 1.53 -5.40
N ASN A 140 -26.16 1.84 -5.11
CA ASN A 140 -27.21 0.84 -4.86
C ASN A 140 -28.34 0.87 -5.90
N ILE A 141 -28.12 1.45 -7.09
CA ILE A 141 -29.15 1.64 -8.13
C ILE A 141 -29.96 0.38 -8.47
N ALA A 142 -29.35 -0.80 -8.40
CA ALA A 142 -30.00 -2.07 -8.72
C ALA A 142 -30.70 -2.75 -7.53
N PHE A 143 -30.54 -2.20 -6.32
CA PHE A 143 -30.93 -2.89 -5.08
C PHE A 143 -31.83 -2.05 -4.18
N TYR A 144 -31.80 -0.73 -4.27
CA TYR A 144 -32.43 0.17 -3.30
C TYR A 144 -33.95 -0.07 -3.12
N VAL A 145 -34.67 -0.45 -4.18
CA VAL A 145 -36.12 -0.76 -4.10
C VAL A 145 -36.36 -2.03 -3.30
N ASP A 146 -35.66 -3.12 -3.64
CA ASP A 146 -35.82 -4.43 -2.99
C ASP A 146 -35.30 -4.41 -1.54
N ASP A 147 -34.24 -3.64 -1.29
CA ASP A 147 -33.61 -3.50 0.02
C ASP A 147 -34.36 -2.49 0.91
N GLY A 148 -35.34 -1.75 0.36
CA GLY A 148 -36.16 -0.79 1.10
C GLY A 148 -35.40 0.43 1.63
N VAL A 149 -34.31 0.82 0.96
CA VAL A 149 -33.42 1.92 1.36
C VAL A 149 -33.45 3.06 0.33
N PRO A 150 -33.13 4.31 0.71
CA PRO A 150 -32.98 5.39 -0.26
C PRO A 150 -31.91 5.08 -1.32
N TYR A 151 -32.14 5.60 -2.52
CA TYR A 151 -31.11 5.59 -3.56
C TYR A 151 -29.86 6.34 -3.07
N PHE A 152 -28.70 5.76 -3.28
CA PHE A 152 -27.40 6.29 -2.92
C PHE A 152 -26.38 5.99 -4.01
N ARG A 153 -25.63 7.03 -4.40
CA ARG A 153 -24.50 6.91 -5.31
C ARG A 153 -23.45 7.95 -4.97
N GLN A 154 -22.22 7.51 -4.73
CA GLN A 154 -21.11 8.40 -4.40
C GLN A 154 -19.77 7.83 -4.85
N SER A 155 -18.95 8.70 -5.47
CA SER A 155 -17.53 8.43 -5.71
C SER A 155 -16.70 8.88 -4.51
N TYR A 156 -15.75 8.05 -4.10
CA TYR A 156 -14.85 8.25 -2.97
C TYR A 156 -13.41 8.41 -3.46
N ARG A 157 -12.66 9.25 -2.74
CA ARG A 157 -11.22 9.46 -2.91
C ARG A 157 -10.59 9.48 -1.52
N GLU A 158 -9.73 8.51 -1.23
CA GLU A 158 -9.24 8.28 0.13
C GLU A 158 -7.77 7.85 0.12
N TYR A 159 -7.05 8.20 1.17
CA TYR A 159 -5.67 7.79 1.38
C TYR A 159 -5.62 6.76 2.50
N ALA A 160 -5.26 5.52 2.17
CA ALA A 160 -4.99 4.48 3.13
C ALA A 160 -3.48 4.42 3.41
N VAL A 161 -3.06 4.80 4.61
CA VAL A 161 -1.64 4.83 5.02
C VAL A 161 -1.33 3.58 5.84
N LYS A 162 -0.39 2.77 5.37
CA LYS A 162 0.04 1.55 6.07
C LYS A 162 0.74 1.92 7.37
N ARG A 163 0.37 1.26 8.46
CA ARG A 163 1.07 1.36 9.75
C ARG A 163 2.39 0.60 9.70
N GLU A 164 3.39 1.12 10.40
CA GLU A 164 4.63 0.39 10.65
C GLU A 164 4.32 -0.88 11.48
N PRO A 165 4.98 -2.02 11.19
CA PRO A 165 4.86 -3.20 12.03
C PRO A 165 5.45 -2.91 13.42
N GLU A 166 4.68 -3.24 14.47
CA GLU A 166 5.15 -3.19 15.87
C GLU A 166 6.27 -4.20 16.15
#